data_AF-A0A812RXT3-F1
#
_entry.id   AF-A0A812RXT3-F1
#
_cell.length_a   1.000
_cell.length_b   1.000
_cell.length_c   1.000
_cell.angle_alpha   90.00
_cell.angle_beta   90.00
_cell.angle_gamma   90.00
#
_symmetry.space_group_name_H-M   'P 1'
#
loop_
_entity.id
_entity.type
_entity.pdbx_description
1 polymer ?
#
loop_
_entity_poly.entity_id
_entity_poly.type
_entity_poly.pdbx_seq_one_letter_code
_entity_poly.pdbx_strand_id
1 'polypeptide(L)'
;MGAHHTLEIELNNKLTLGKDRWDAMHLQQLDDATDVHKTSEVAVLLMEAGTANFHLLTAVLAKDVHRVSVSLPKKRATTTNYDKALVRFFEQVYQGIKDHINLDLVKCVLMAGPGFVKDDFLAWMLQKATQSGHGTENTSTTPRTGSHNGDFAAPCSDMQCSSLTFAEFCRLQSCWDVAELSRHS
;
A
#
# COMPACT_ATOMS: atom_id res chain seq x y z
N MET A 1 1.95 -24.84 44.59
CA MET A 1 1.90 -23.60 43.77
C MET A 1 3.24 -23.48 43.06
N GLY A 2 3.24 -23.17 41.77
CA GLY A 2 4.43 -23.32 40.90
C GLY A 2 4.17 -24.13 39.62
N ALA A 3 2.91 -24.32 39.23
CA ALA A 3 2.56 -24.91 37.95
C ALA A 3 2.61 -23.81 36.88
N HIS A 4 3.29 -24.08 35.77
CA HIS A 4 3.26 -23.21 34.60
C HIS A 4 1.95 -23.41 33.84
N HIS A 5 1.38 -22.31 33.39
CA HIS A 5 0.17 -22.29 32.58
C HIS A 5 0.39 -21.38 31.37
N THR A 6 -0.18 -21.75 30.24
CA THR A 6 -0.22 -20.90 29.05
C THR A 6 -1.57 -20.21 29.03
N LEU A 7 -1.58 -18.88 29.07
CA LEU A 7 -2.78 -18.08 28.94
C LEU A 7 -2.85 -17.54 27.52
N GLU A 8 -3.94 -17.84 26.81
CA GLU A 8 -4.21 -17.30 25.49
C GLU A 8 -5.10 -16.05 25.63
N ILE A 9 -4.74 -14.99 24.91
CA ILE A 9 -5.43 -13.70 24.98
C ILE A 9 -6.38 -13.60 23.80
N GLU A 10 -7.68 -13.59 24.07
CA GLU A 10 -8.72 -13.38 23.06
C GLU A 10 -9.12 -11.90 22.97
N LEU A 11 -9.62 -11.51 21.80
CA LEU A 11 -10.16 -10.17 21.57
C LEU A 11 -11.36 -9.90 22.48
N ASN A 12 -11.49 -8.66 22.98
CA ASN A 12 -12.54 -8.19 23.89
C ASN A 12 -12.56 -8.78 25.31
N ASN A 13 -11.59 -9.64 25.67
CA ASN A 13 -11.42 -10.04 27.06
C ASN A 13 -10.71 -8.95 27.86
N LYS A 14 -11.26 -8.61 29.03
CA LYS A 14 -10.65 -7.64 29.95
C LYS A 14 -9.45 -8.28 30.64
N LEU A 15 -8.28 -7.73 30.42
CA LEU A 15 -7.04 -8.18 31.04
C LEU A 15 -6.51 -7.12 32.01
N THR A 16 -5.92 -7.58 33.11
CA THR A 16 -5.24 -6.71 34.08
C THR A 16 -3.78 -7.12 34.14
N LEU A 17 -2.88 -6.18 33.85
CA LEU A 17 -1.43 -6.40 33.89
C LEU A 17 -0.87 -5.83 35.20
N GLY A 18 -0.11 -6.65 35.93
CA GLY A 18 0.61 -6.22 37.14
C GLY A 18 2.12 -6.26 36.90
N LYS A 19 2.80 -5.14 37.17
CA LYS A 19 4.26 -5.02 37.12
C LYS A 19 4.71 -4.14 38.27
N ASP A 20 5.83 -4.50 38.92
CA ASP A 20 6.33 -3.78 40.10
C ASP A 20 6.73 -2.32 39.80
N ARG A 21 7.22 -2.06 38.58
CA ARG A 21 7.56 -0.72 38.11
C ARG A 21 7.14 -0.53 36.66
N TRP A 22 6.48 0.60 36.40
CA TRP A 22 6.12 1.06 35.06
C TRP A 22 7.06 2.19 34.66
N ASP A 23 7.75 2.02 33.53
CA ASP A 23 8.60 3.08 32.96
C ASP A 23 7.77 3.96 32.03
N ALA A 24 8.21 5.21 31.81
CA ALA A 24 7.51 6.16 30.96
C ALA A 24 7.25 5.63 29.53
N MET A 25 8.20 4.88 28.97
CA MET A 25 8.04 4.26 27.65
C MET A 25 6.91 3.22 27.61
N HIS A 26 6.71 2.46 28.69
CA HIS A 26 5.63 1.48 28.76
C HIS A 26 4.26 2.15 28.84
N LEU A 27 4.17 3.26 29.58
CA LEU A 27 2.94 4.05 29.66
C LEU A 27 2.59 4.69 28.31
N GLN A 28 3.58 5.25 27.61
CA GLN A 28 3.38 5.79 26.27
C GLN A 28 2.89 4.74 25.27
N GLN A 29 3.46 3.52 25.30
CA GLN A 29 2.98 2.43 24.45
C GLN A 29 1.55 2.01 24.77
N LEU A 30 1.16 2.04 26.05
CA LEU A 30 -0.21 1.72 26.47
C LEU A 30 -1.20 2.78 25.97
N ASP A 31 -0.85 4.05 26.10
CA ASP A 31 -1.66 5.17 25.58
C ASP A 31 -1.81 5.07 24.05
N ASP A 32 -0.71 4.79 23.35
CA ASP A 32 -0.69 4.61 21.89
C ASP A 32 -1.54 3.42 21.42
N ALA A 33 -1.56 2.33 22.20
CA ALA A 33 -2.36 1.14 21.90
C ALA A 33 -3.84 1.31 22.24
N THR A 34 -4.18 2.20 23.18
CA THR A 34 -5.57 2.45 23.62
C THR A 34 -6.27 3.49 22.73
N ASP A 35 -5.51 4.31 22.01
CA ASP A 35 -6.08 5.33 21.13
C ASP A 35 -6.71 4.73 19.86
N VAL A 36 -8.04 4.67 19.85
CA VAL A 36 -8.85 4.18 18.73
C VAL A 36 -8.73 5.08 17.50
N HIS A 37 -8.26 6.33 17.66
CA HIS A 37 -8.08 7.28 16.56
C HIS A 37 -6.75 7.13 15.82
N LYS A 38 -5.81 6.30 16.32
CA LYS A 38 -4.60 5.93 15.57
C LYS A 38 -4.92 4.96 14.45
N THR A 39 -5.56 5.50 13.42
CA THR A 39 -5.90 4.80 12.18
C THR A 39 -4.65 4.56 11.33
N SER A 40 -4.74 3.61 10.40
CA SER A 40 -3.70 3.39 9.40
C SER A 40 -3.44 4.69 8.64
N GLU A 41 -2.19 5.15 8.65
CA GLU A 41 -1.84 6.44 8.07
C GLU A 41 -1.64 6.33 6.56
N VAL A 42 -1.17 5.18 6.09
CA VAL A 42 -0.75 4.98 4.71
C VAL A 42 -1.31 3.66 4.19
N ALA A 43 -1.96 3.70 3.02
CA ALA A 43 -2.28 2.49 2.27
C ALA A 43 -1.18 2.26 1.23
N VAL A 44 -0.71 1.01 1.10
CA VAL A 44 0.30 0.62 0.11
C VAL A 44 -0.29 -0.45 -0.80
N LEU A 45 -0.24 -0.18 -2.10
CA LEU A 45 -0.60 -1.10 -3.16
C LEU A 45 0.69 -1.59 -3.83
N LEU A 46 1.02 -2.87 -3.61
CA LEU A 46 2.14 -3.53 -4.28
C LEU A 46 1.63 -4.28 -5.51
N MET A 47 2.10 -3.88 -6.69
CA MET A 47 1.63 -4.41 -7.97
C MET A 47 2.73 -5.15 -8.72
N GLU A 48 2.38 -6.33 -9.20
CA GLU A 48 3.17 -7.13 -10.14
C GLU A 48 2.26 -7.57 -11.30
N ALA A 49 2.84 -7.98 -12.42
CA ALA A 49 2.09 -8.58 -13.52
C ALA A 49 1.35 -9.85 -13.06
N GLY A 50 0.06 -9.70 -12.74
CA GLY A 50 -0.83 -10.80 -12.35
C GLY A 50 -1.06 -10.93 -10.85
N THR A 51 -0.44 -10.09 -10.01
CA THR A 51 -0.70 -10.07 -8.57
C THR A 51 -0.70 -8.64 -8.03
N ALA A 52 -1.65 -8.30 -7.18
CA ALA A 52 -1.63 -7.06 -6.40
C ALA A 52 -1.89 -7.37 -4.92
N ASN A 53 -1.10 -6.78 -4.03
CA ASN A 53 -1.27 -6.87 -2.59
C ASN A 53 -1.59 -5.50 -2.00
N PHE A 54 -2.51 -5.50 -1.03
CA PHE A 54 -2.99 -4.31 -0.35
C PHE A 54 -2.53 -4.37 1.10
N HIS A 55 -1.77 -3.37 1.51
CA HIS A 55 -1.25 -3.25 2.87
C HIS A 55 -1.75 -1.94 3.48
N LEU A 56 -2.25 -2.01 4.71
CA LEU A 56 -2.48 -0.82 5.53
C LEU A 56 -1.35 -0.71 6.54
N LEU A 57 -0.63 0.41 6.49
CA LEU A 57 0.44 0.72 7.41
C LEU A 57 -0.10 1.62 8.52
N THR A 58 0.02 1.12 9.74
CA THR A 58 -0.13 1.88 10.98
C THR A 58 1.28 2.12 11.56
N ALA A 59 1.41 3.05 12.51
CA ALA A 59 2.69 3.41 13.13
C ALA A 59 3.51 2.21 13.67
N VAL A 60 2.84 1.11 14.06
CA VAL A 60 3.47 -0.05 14.70
C VAL A 60 3.38 -1.32 13.84
N LEU A 61 2.44 -1.37 12.89
CA LEU A 61 2.11 -2.62 12.21
C LEU A 61 1.72 -2.41 10.75
N ALA A 62 2.22 -3.29 9.89
CA ALA A 62 1.75 -3.45 8.53
C ALA A 62 0.73 -4.60 8.49
N LYS A 63 -0.49 -4.31 8.05
CA LYS A 63 -1.57 -5.30 7.92
C LYS A 63 -1.86 -5.58 6.46
N ASP A 64 -1.79 -6.85 6.08
CA ASP A 64 -2.28 -7.32 4.78
C ASP A 64 -3.80 -7.36 4.80
N VAL A 65 -4.44 -6.62 3.90
CA VAL A 65 -5.90 -6.49 3.85
C VAL A 65 -6.50 -7.36 2.77
N HIS A 66 -5.90 -7.31 1.59
CA HIS A 66 -6.45 -7.97 0.42
C HIS A 66 -5.34 -8.37 -0.56
N ARG A 67 -5.59 -9.42 -1.32
CA ARG A 67 -4.70 -9.90 -2.37
C ARG A 67 -5.52 -10.29 -3.58
N VAL A 68 -5.17 -9.71 -4.73
CA VAL A 68 -5.74 -10.04 -6.03
C VAL A 68 -4.71 -10.83 -6.81
N SER A 69 -5.05 -12.03 -7.28
CA SER A 69 -4.19 -12.83 -8.13
C SER A 69 -4.93 -13.28 -9.38
N VAL A 70 -4.42 -12.88 -10.55
CA VAL A 70 -4.96 -13.21 -11.87
C VAL A 70 -3.85 -13.84 -12.70
N SER A 71 -4.11 -15.03 -13.24
CA SER A 71 -3.18 -15.71 -14.14
C SER A 71 -3.13 -15.01 -15.50
N LEU A 72 -2.11 -14.19 -15.72
CA LEU A 72 -1.86 -13.58 -17.03
C LEU A 72 -1.24 -14.60 -17.99
N PRO A 73 -1.76 -14.71 -19.23
CA PRO A 73 -1.16 -15.60 -20.23
C PRO A 73 0.24 -15.12 -20.60
N LYS A 74 1.24 -16.01 -20.56
CA LYS A 74 2.62 -15.69 -20.93
C LYS A 74 2.66 -15.26 -22.41
N LYS A 75 3.58 -14.34 -22.73
CA LYS A 75 3.81 -13.65 -24.04
C LYS A 75 3.89 -14.52 -25.31
N ARG A 76 3.76 -15.85 -25.20
CA ARG A 76 3.65 -16.82 -26.30
C ARG A 76 2.22 -16.96 -26.85
N ALA A 77 1.21 -16.54 -26.09
CA ALA A 77 -0.16 -16.47 -26.56
C ALA A 77 -0.40 -15.15 -27.33
N THR A 78 -1.33 -15.17 -28.29
CA THR A 78 -1.75 -14.01 -29.09
C THR A 78 -1.90 -12.75 -28.23
N THR A 79 -1.20 -11.67 -28.60
CA THR A 79 -1.06 -10.41 -27.83
C THR A 79 -2.40 -9.84 -27.35
N THR A 80 -3.46 -10.02 -28.15
CA THR A 80 -4.82 -9.53 -27.83
C THR A 80 -5.45 -10.15 -26.59
N ASN A 81 -5.06 -11.38 -26.21
CA ASN A 81 -5.59 -12.04 -25.03
C ASN A 81 -4.92 -11.54 -23.74
N TYR A 82 -3.65 -11.12 -23.84
CA TYR A 82 -2.90 -10.56 -22.72
C TYR A 82 -3.47 -9.20 -22.31
N ASP A 83 -3.71 -8.31 -23.28
CA ASP A 83 -4.24 -6.97 -22.99
C ASP A 83 -5.64 -7.03 -22.36
N LYS A 84 -6.50 -7.95 -22.82
CA LYS A 84 -7.82 -8.18 -22.20
C LYS A 84 -7.70 -8.70 -20.77
N ALA A 85 -6.74 -9.56 -20.49
CA ALA A 85 -6.52 -10.09 -19.14
C ALA A 85 -5.97 -9.00 -18.20
N LEU A 86 -5.11 -8.11 -18.70
CA LEU A 86 -4.63 -6.95 -17.94
C LEU A 86 -5.75 -5.98 -17.57
N VAL A 87 -6.65 -5.65 -18.50
CA VAL A 87 -7.80 -4.78 -18.19
C VAL A 87 -8.69 -5.39 -17.11
N ARG A 88 -8.93 -6.71 -17.16
CA ARG A 88 -9.66 -7.42 -16.09
C ARG A 88 -8.94 -7.38 -14.76
N PHE A 89 -7.61 -7.53 -14.77
CA PHE A 89 -6.80 -7.41 -13.57
C PHE A 89 -6.92 -6.00 -12.96
N PHE A 90 -6.78 -4.94 -13.76
CA PHE A 90 -6.95 -3.56 -13.30
C PHE A 90 -8.35 -3.28 -12.75
N GLU A 91 -9.37 -3.87 -13.35
CA GLU A 91 -10.74 -3.76 -12.84
C GLU A 91 -10.91 -4.41 -11.46
N GLN A 92 -10.34 -5.60 -11.25
CA GLN A 92 -10.36 -6.26 -9.94
C GLN A 92 -9.59 -5.46 -8.89
N VAL A 93 -8.42 -4.92 -9.25
CA VAL A 93 -7.64 -4.06 -8.34
C VAL A 93 -8.43 -2.81 -7.97
N TYR A 94 -9.08 -2.17 -8.94
CA TYR A 94 -9.89 -0.98 -8.69
C TYR A 94 -11.08 -1.23 -7.76
N GLN A 95 -11.77 -2.38 -7.90
CA GLN A 95 -12.81 -2.77 -6.95
C GLN A 95 -12.21 -3.06 -5.56
N GLY A 96 -11.07 -3.75 -5.51
CA GLY A 96 -10.35 -3.99 -4.26
C GLY A 96 -10.01 -2.72 -3.50
N ILE A 97 -9.60 -1.64 -4.20
CA ILE A 97 -9.36 -0.32 -3.60
C ILE A 97 -10.63 0.23 -2.97
N LYS A 98 -11.76 0.21 -3.70
CA LYS A 98 -13.03 0.76 -3.21
C LYS A 98 -13.57 0.03 -2.00
N ASP A 99 -13.46 -1.30 -1.99
CA ASP A 99 -14.06 -2.12 -0.96
C ASP A 99 -13.22 -2.15 0.33
N HIS A 100 -11.90 -2.05 0.21
CA HIS A 100 -10.97 -2.29 1.34
C HIS A 100 -10.24 -1.04 1.83
N ILE A 101 -10.20 0.06 1.04
CA ILE A 101 -9.50 1.30 1.42
C ILE A 101 -10.50 2.42 1.64
N ASN A 102 -10.64 2.84 2.89
CA ASN A 102 -11.38 4.05 3.27
C ASN A 102 -10.49 5.28 3.05
N LEU A 103 -10.72 5.99 1.94
CA LEU A 103 -9.92 7.17 1.56
C LEU A 103 -10.05 8.33 2.56
N ASP A 104 -11.11 8.37 3.36
CA ASP A 104 -11.29 9.41 4.38
C ASP A 104 -10.37 9.21 5.60
N LEU A 105 -9.95 7.98 5.87
CA LEU A 105 -9.13 7.63 7.04
C LEU A 105 -7.64 7.59 6.74
N VAL A 106 -7.28 7.38 5.47
CA VAL A 106 -5.90 7.21 5.02
C VAL A 106 -5.37 8.53 4.49
N LYS A 107 -4.17 8.95 4.94
CA LYS A 107 -3.56 10.23 4.52
C LYS A 107 -3.02 10.16 3.09
N CYS A 108 -2.45 9.03 2.69
CA CYS A 108 -1.93 8.83 1.35
C CYS A 108 -1.98 7.35 0.90
N VAL A 109 -2.07 7.16 -0.42
CA VAL A 109 -2.00 5.85 -1.07
C VAL A 109 -0.71 5.77 -1.87
N LEU A 110 0.17 4.84 -1.50
CA LEU A 110 1.41 4.55 -2.19
C LEU A 110 1.20 3.40 -3.17
N MET A 111 1.58 3.59 -4.43
CA MET A 111 1.62 2.52 -5.44
C MET A 111 3.06 2.18 -5.77
N ALA A 112 3.46 0.93 -5.56
CA ALA A 112 4.80 0.45 -5.82
C ALA A 112 4.76 -0.91 -6.53
N GLY A 113 5.79 -1.21 -7.32
CA GLY A 113 5.83 -2.43 -8.11
C GLY A 113 6.97 -2.39 -9.13
N PRO A 114 7.57 -3.54 -9.46
CA PRO A 114 8.61 -3.59 -10.48
C PRO A 114 8.04 -3.31 -11.88
N GLY A 115 8.76 -2.51 -12.67
CA GLY A 115 8.42 -2.20 -14.07
C GLY A 115 7.39 -1.09 -14.23
N PHE A 116 6.59 -1.17 -15.30
CA PHE A 116 5.68 -0.10 -15.75
C PHE A 116 4.21 -0.35 -15.41
N VAL A 117 3.89 -1.50 -14.81
CA VAL A 117 2.49 -1.90 -14.53
C VAL A 117 1.78 -0.91 -13.60
N LYS A 118 2.52 -0.29 -12.66
CA LYS A 118 2.00 0.75 -11.77
C LYS A 118 1.60 2.03 -12.52
N ASP A 119 2.40 2.42 -13.52
CA ASP A 119 2.19 3.65 -14.28
C ASP A 119 1.04 3.45 -15.28
N ASP A 120 0.99 2.27 -15.91
CA ASP A 120 -0.12 1.85 -16.78
C ASP A 120 -1.44 1.80 -16.01
N PHE A 121 -1.42 1.26 -14.78
CA PHE A 121 -2.60 1.22 -13.93
C PHE A 121 -3.06 2.61 -13.50
N LEU A 122 -2.14 3.51 -13.13
CA LEU A 122 -2.47 4.90 -12.82
C LEU A 122 -3.14 5.58 -14.02
N ALA A 123 -2.56 5.44 -15.21
CA ALA A 123 -3.14 6.00 -16.44
C ALA A 123 -4.54 5.43 -16.73
N TRP A 124 -4.72 4.11 -16.58
CA TRP A 124 -6.02 3.46 -16.76
C TRP A 124 -7.05 3.91 -15.72
N MET A 125 -6.66 4.08 -14.46
CA MET A 125 -7.53 4.54 -13.38
C MET A 125 -8.03 5.97 -13.64
N LEU A 126 -7.14 6.88 -14.07
CA LEU A 126 -7.48 8.25 -14.42
C LEU A 126 -8.46 8.33 -15.61
N GLN A 127 -8.25 7.47 -16.62
CA GLN A 127 -9.19 7.34 -17.74
C GLN A 127 -10.56 6.80 -17.29
N LYS A 128 -10.59 5.83 -16.36
CA LYS A 128 -11.84 5.29 -15.83
C LYS A 128 -12.58 6.30 -14.96
N ALA A 129 -11.85 7.13 -14.21
CA ALA A 129 -12.42 8.20 -13.39
C ALA A 129 -13.11 9.28 -14.24
N THR A 130 -12.47 9.72 -15.33
CA THR A 130 -13.06 10.71 -16.26
C THR A 130 -14.30 10.19 -16.99
N GLN A 131 -14.37 8.88 -17.29
CA GLN A 131 -15.57 8.27 -17.89
C GLN A 131 -16.72 8.11 -16.90
N SER A 132 -16.41 7.91 -15.61
CA SER A 132 -17.42 7.72 -14.56
C SER A 132 -17.95 9.05 -14.00
N GLY A 133 -17.18 10.13 -14.15
CA GLY A 133 -17.56 11.49 -13.75
C GLY A 133 -18.04 12.31 -14.95
N HIS A 134 -19.33 12.23 -15.27
CA HIS A 134 -19.93 13.16 -16.21
C HIS A 134 -20.04 14.56 -15.55
N GLY A 135 -18.99 15.38 -15.71
CA GLY A 135 -18.91 16.76 -15.23
C GLY A 135 -17.54 17.39 -15.47
N THR A 136 -17.28 17.76 -16.73
CA THR A 136 -16.35 18.82 -17.22
C THR A 136 -15.11 19.17 -16.38
N GLU A 137 -13.91 18.84 -16.88
CA GLU A 137 -12.99 19.87 -17.40
C GLU A 137 -11.91 19.22 -18.30
N ASN A 138 -11.75 19.84 -19.44
CA ASN A 138 -10.93 19.48 -20.58
C ASN A 138 -9.49 19.98 -20.39
N THR A 139 -8.63 19.17 -19.78
CA THR A 139 -7.18 19.34 -19.96
C THR A 139 -6.68 18.35 -20.99
N SER A 140 -6.55 18.86 -22.21
CA SER A 140 -5.95 18.18 -23.35
C SER A 140 -4.47 17.91 -23.09
N THR A 141 -4.13 16.65 -22.80
CA THR A 141 -2.80 16.13 -23.16
C THR A 141 -2.95 14.68 -23.59
N THR A 142 -2.94 14.46 -24.91
CA THR A 142 -2.85 13.13 -25.53
C THR A 142 -1.50 13.01 -26.28
N PRO A 143 -1.07 11.82 -26.74
CA PRO A 143 0.04 11.09 -26.11
C PRO A 143 1.19 10.83 -27.13
N ARG A 144 2.32 10.23 -26.71
CA ARG A 144 3.12 9.29 -27.56
C ARG A 144 4.34 8.69 -26.82
N THR A 145 4.27 7.38 -26.65
CA THR A 145 5.23 6.35 -27.09
C THR A 145 6.74 6.66 -27.14
N GLY A 146 7.51 5.84 -26.41
CA GLY A 146 8.75 5.24 -26.93
C GLY A 146 10.10 5.79 -26.43
N SER A 147 10.74 5.01 -25.54
CA SER A 147 12.19 4.74 -25.43
C SER A 147 13.18 5.89 -25.63
N HIS A 148 13.82 6.36 -24.55
CA HIS A 148 15.27 6.24 -24.30
C HIS A 148 15.67 7.18 -23.15
N ASN A 149 16.61 6.70 -22.33
CA ASN A 149 17.42 7.37 -21.31
C ASN A 149 17.37 8.91 -21.23
N GLY A 150 17.27 9.40 -20.00
CA GLY A 150 17.72 10.74 -19.60
C GLY A 150 16.59 11.70 -19.26
N ASP A 151 16.64 12.21 -18.04
CA ASP A 151 16.07 13.51 -17.62
C ASP A 151 14.56 13.72 -17.78
N PHE A 152 13.80 13.22 -16.79
CA PHE A 152 12.52 13.86 -16.43
C PHE A 152 12.80 14.99 -15.44
N ALA A 153 13.14 16.16 -15.99
CA ALA A 153 12.96 17.43 -15.30
C ALA A 153 11.45 17.70 -15.14
N ALA A 154 11.02 17.83 -13.90
CA ALA A 154 9.67 18.28 -13.55
C ALA A 154 9.46 19.74 -13.97
N PRO A 155 8.27 20.14 -14.48
CA PRO A 155 7.80 21.50 -14.32
C PRO A 155 7.18 21.63 -12.92
N CYS A 156 7.86 22.42 -12.10
CA CYS A 156 7.52 22.74 -10.72
C CYS A 156 6.72 24.05 -10.66
N SER A 157 5.53 24.00 -10.08
CA SER A 157 4.84 25.08 -9.33
C SER A 157 3.42 24.58 -9.07
N ASP A 158 2.89 24.35 -7.87
CA ASP A 158 3.19 24.73 -6.51
C ASP A 158 2.53 23.69 -5.61
N MET A 159 3.28 23.05 -4.70
CA MET A 159 2.78 22.68 -3.37
C MET A 159 3.93 22.15 -2.54
N GLN A 160 4.02 22.68 -1.33
CA GLN A 160 5.16 22.57 -0.43
C GLN A 160 5.61 21.13 -0.22
N CYS A 161 6.81 20.87 -0.74
CA CYS A 161 7.60 19.69 -0.47
C CYS A 161 8.13 19.78 0.98
N SER A 162 7.48 19.10 1.92
CA SER A 162 8.11 18.77 3.20
C SER A 162 9.00 17.54 2.99
N SER A 163 10.29 17.81 2.87
CA SER A 163 11.41 16.92 2.55
C SER A 163 11.73 15.82 3.58
N LEU A 164 10.73 15.29 4.30
CA LEU A 164 10.95 14.29 5.36
C LEU A 164 10.66 12.84 4.94
N THR A 165 10.03 12.60 3.79
CA THR A 165 9.63 11.24 3.37
C THR A 165 10.74 10.39 2.76
N PHE A 166 11.83 10.99 2.25
CA PHE A 166 12.93 10.22 1.64
C PHE A 166 13.84 9.54 2.67
N ALA A 167 14.05 10.18 3.83
CA ALA A 167 14.90 9.63 4.89
C ALA A 167 14.22 8.47 5.65
N GLU A 168 12.89 8.48 5.79
CA GLU A 168 12.13 7.36 6.36
C GLU A 168 11.99 6.20 5.36
N PHE A 169 11.86 6.49 4.07
CA PHE A 169 11.85 5.47 3.01
C PHE A 169 13.16 4.65 3.00
N CYS A 170 14.32 5.30 3.19
CA CYS A 170 15.59 4.57 3.33
C CYS A 170 15.66 3.70 4.59
N ARG A 171 15.05 4.10 5.72
CA ARG A 171 15.01 3.25 6.93
C ARG A 171 14.10 2.05 6.78
N LEU A 172 12.96 2.20 6.11
CA LEU A 172 12.03 1.11 5.82
C LEU A 172 12.61 0.12 4.81
N GLN A 173 13.33 0.58 3.78
CA GLN A 173 14.02 -0.29 2.83
C GLN A 173 15.09 -1.16 3.54
N SER A 174 15.88 -0.57 4.44
CA SER A 174 16.88 -1.32 5.21
C SER A 174 16.25 -2.33 6.20
N CYS A 175 15.09 -2.03 6.80
CA CYS A 175 14.39 -2.98 7.67
C CYS A 175 13.74 -4.13 6.89
N TRP A 176 13.27 -3.89 5.66
CA TRP A 176 12.73 -4.95 4.80
C TRP A 176 13.81 -5.93 4.33
N ASP A 177 14.99 -5.43 3.91
CA ASP A 177 16.12 -6.30 3.54
C ASP A 177 16.62 -7.17 4.72
N VAL A 178 16.62 -6.63 5.94
CA VAL A 178 17.01 -7.39 7.15
C VAL A 178 15.95 -8.45 7.53
N ALA A 179 14.66 -8.17 7.31
CA ALA A 179 13.59 -9.14 7.58
C ALA A 179 13.54 -10.29 6.57
N GLU A 180 13.89 -10.03 5.30
CA GLU A 180 13.99 -11.06 4.25
C GLU A 180 15.20 -11.98 4.48
N LEU A 181 16.34 -11.43 4.93
CA LEU A 181 17.55 -12.19 5.24
C LEU A 181 17.42 -13.14 6.45
N SER A 182 16.57 -12.82 7.42
CA SER A 182 16.31 -13.70 8.58
C SER A 182 15.39 -14.88 8.26
N ARG A 183 14.69 -14.87 7.11
CA ARG A 183 13.72 -15.91 6.75
C ARG A 183 14.33 -17.07 5.96
N HIS A 184 15.64 -17.02 5.67
CA HIS A 184 16.40 -18.01 4.90
C HIS A 184 17.68 -18.52 5.61
N SER A 185 17.78 -18.36 6.94
CA SER A 185 18.83 -18.95 7.78
C SER A 185 18.27 -19.97 8.76
#